data_AF-A0A2I0K2Y7-F1
#
_entry.id   AF-A0A2I0K2Y7-F1
#
_cell.length_a   1.000
_cell.length_b   1.000
_cell.length_c   1.000
_cell.angle_alpha   90.00
_cell.angle_beta   90.00
_cell.angle_gamma   90.00
#
_symmetry.space_group_name_H-M   'P 1'
#
loop_
_entity.id
_entity.type
_entity.pdbx_description
1 polymer ?
#
loop_
_entity_poly.entity_id
_entity_poly.type
_entity_poly.pdbx_seq_one_letter_code
_entity_poly.pdbx_strand_id
1 'polypeptide(L)'
;MMRTLGCKLGQSQTLGCRIKSFPPSSFEGRSSTLDSSCTVPPAFDETCGMSSDYFSSLLKFCCDSRNLGQAKKLHCRIIKTLTSPETILSNNLVNAYSKLGNLSYARNVFDQIPQPNLFSWNAILSAYSKSGNLARVQETFNLMSVRDGVSWNCLISAYAGRGLVADSVKAYNSMMREGTRNLSRITFSTML
;
A
#
# COMPACT_ATOMS: atom_id res chain seq x y z
N MET A 1 -52.37 26.76 -21.21
CA MET A 1 -52.59 25.63 -20.27
C MET A 1 -51.22 25.14 -19.79
N MET A 2 -50.90 25.36 -18.52
CA MET A 2 -49.76 24.74 -17.83
C MET A 2 -50.10 23.30 -17.39
N ARG A 3 -49.08 22.41 -17.34
CA ARG A 3 -48.81 21.36 -16.32
C ARG A 3 -47.61 20.49 -16.79
N THR A 4 -46.39 20.66 -16.28
CA THR A 4 -45.69 19.96 -15.16
C THR A 4 -45.47 18.43 -15.25
N LEU A 5 -44.17 18.10 -15.22
CA LEU A 5 -43.43 17.03 -14.48
C LEU A 5 -43.58 15.54 -14.83
N GLY A 6 -42.41 14.90 -14.99
CA GLY A 6 -42.24 13.45 -15.00
C GLY A 6 -40.77 13.02 -15.13
N CYS A 7 -39.96 13.26 -14.10
CA CYS A 7 -38.58 12.78 -13.97
C CYS A 7 -38.60 11.25 -13.78
N LYS A 8 -38.15 10.46 -14.76
CA LYS A 8 -37.99 9.01 -14.61
C LYS A 8 -36.63 8.68 -14.00
N LEU A 9 -36.65 8.39 -12.71
CA LEU A 9 -35.64 7.61 -11.99
C LEU A 9 -35.55 6.20 -12.59
N GLY A 10 -34.38 5.82 -13.07
CA GLY A 10 -34.09 4.50 -13.64
C GLY A 10 -32.75 3.95 -13.14
N GLN A 11 -32.82 3.27 -12.00
CA GLN A 11 -31.99 2.13 -11.57
C GLN A 11 -30.45 2.28 -11.65
N SER A 12 -29.84 2.70 -10.53
CA SER A 12 -28.43 2.44 -10.25
C SER A 12 -28.32 1.08 -9.56
N GLN A 13 -27.61 0.16 -10.19
CA GLN A 13 -27.28 -1.16 -9.66
C GLN A 13 -26.34 -0.98 -8.45
N THR A 14 -26.82 -1.30 -7.26
CA THR A 14 -25.98 -1.41 -6.05
C THR A 14 -25.23 -2.72 -6.09
N LEU A 15 -24.01 -2.70 -6.64
CA LEU A 15 -23.03 -3.77 -6.43
C LEU A 15 -22.64 -3.76 -4.95
N GLY A 16 -23.14 -4.76 -4.21
CA GLY A 16 -22.79 -5.00 -2.83
C GLY A 16 -21.31 -5.31 -2.68
N CYS A 17 -20.52 -4.31 -2.28
CA CYS A 17 -19.16 -4.52 -1.78
C CYS A 17 -19.25 -5.29 -0.47
N ARG A 18 -18.99 -6.59 -0.57
CA ARG A 18 -18.85 -7.51 0.56
C ARG A 18 -17.60 -7.10 1.35
N ILE A 19 -17.78 -6.22 2.33
CA ILE A 19 -16.76 -5.87 3.33
C ILE A 19 -16.36 -7.20 3.99
N LYS A 20 -15.16 -7.70 3.67
CA LYS A 20 -14.57 -8.81 4.42
C LYS A 20 -14.30 -8.28 5.82
N SER A 21 -15.19 -8.62 6.74
CA SER A 21 -15.05 -8.34 8.16
C SER A 21 -13.76 -8.97 8.67
N PHE A 22 -12.95 -8.17 9.35
CA PHE A 22 -11.83 -8.65 10.15
C PHE A 22 -12.36 -9.59 11.25
N PRO A 23 -11.69 -10.71 11.56
CA PRO A 23 -11.99 -11.43 12.79
C PRO A 23 -11.57 -10.58 14.00
N PRO A 24 -12.37 -10.52 15.08
CA PRO A 24 -11.98 -9.83 16.30
C PRO A 24 -11.08 -10.78 17.10
N SER A 25 -9.77 -10.64 16.97
CA SER A 25 -8.84 -11.32 17.89
C SER A 25 -8.26 -10.32 18.89
N SER A 26 -8.86 -10.36 20.08
CA SER A 26 -8.31 -9.99 21.40
C SER A 26 -7.77 -8.57 21.58
N PHE A 27 -8.59 -7.70 22.19
CA PHE A 27 -8.09 -6.77 23.20
C PHE A 27 -9.21 -6.49 24.22
N GLU A 28 -9.33 -7.41 25.19
CA GLU A 28 -9.97 -7.11 26.48
C GLU A 28 -9.13 -6.09 27.25
N GLY A 29 -9.82 -5.35 28.12
CA GLY A 29 -9.40 -4.04 28.58
C GLY A 29 -8.20 -3.98 29.52
N ARG A 30 -7.62 -2.78 29.57
CA ARG A 30 -7.16 -2.17 30.81
C ARG A 30 -7.28 -0.65 30.71
N SER A 31 -8.10 -0.12 31.61
CA SER A 31 -8.11 1.28 32.05
C SER A 31 -6.83 1.57 32.85
N SER A 32 -6.37 2.83 32.79
CA SER A 32 -5.25 3.45 33.53
C SER A 32 -3.86 2.89 33.17
N THR A 33 -2.85 3.68 32.85
CA THR A 33 -2.45 5.01 33.34
C THR A 33 -1.84 5.86 32.22
N LEU A 34 -2.02 7.17 32.33
CA LEU A 34 -1.36 8.20 31.55
C LEU A 34 0.16 7.99 31.55
N ASP A 35 0.77 7.86 30.38
CA ASP A 35 2.18 8.22 30.20
C ASP A 35 2.25 9.43 29.27
N SER A 36 2.72 10.52 29.87
CA SER A 36 2.80 11.87 29.34
C SER A 36 4.09 12.04 28.54
N SER A 37 4.10 11.62 27.27
CA SER A 37 5.10 12.08 26.28
C SER A 37 4.71 11.76 24.84
N CYS A 38 3.46 12.03 24.46
CA CYS A 38 3.06 12.01 23.04
C CYS A 38 2.26 13.27 22.75
N THR A 39 2.96 14.35 22.41
CA THR A 39 2.34 15.54 21.82
C THR A 39 1.81 15.15 20.44
N VAL A 40 0.57 14.67 20.41
CA VAL A 40 -0.26 14.81 19.22
C VAL A 40 -0.41 16.31 18.97
N PRO A 41 -0.08 16.84 17.78
CA PRO A 41 -0.32 18.25 17.49
C PRO A 41 -1.82 18.58 17.68
N PRO A 42 -2.13 19.83 18.07
CA PRO A 42 -3.35 20.18 18.77
C PRO A 42 -4.60 19.89 17.93
N ALA A 43 -5.65 19.46 18.62
CA ALA A 43 -7.00 19.35 18.09
C ALA A 43 -7.44 20.69 17.48
N PHE A 44 -8.06 20.70 16.29
CA PHE A 44 -9.14 21.63 15.96
C PHE A 44 -9.93 21.20 14.70
N ASP A 45 -11.25 21.33 14.85
CA ASP A 45 -12.39 21.30 13.93
C ASP A 45 -12.76 20.07 13.07
N GLU A 46 -13.89 19.48 13.48
CA GLU A 46 -14.85 18.76 12.65
C GLU A 46 -15.34 19.65 11.50
N THR A 47 -15.55 19.06 10.31
CA THR A 47 -16.33 19.54 9.14
C THR A 47 -15.68 20.23 7.92
N CYS A 48 -14.37 20.13 7.69
CA CYS A 48 -13.84 20.33 6.32
C CYS A 48 -12.86 19.22 5.93
N GLY A 49 -13.04 18.67 4.71
CA GLY A 49 -12.48 17.40 4.24
C GLY A 49 -11.04 17.13 4.70
N MET A 50 -10.87 16.06 5.47
CA MET A 50 -9.53 15.54 5.77
C MET A 50 -8.88 15.14 4.44
N SER A 51 -8.00 15.99 3.91
CA SER A 51 -7.36 15.75 2.63
C SER A 51 -6.38 14.57 2.73
N SER A 52 -6.14 13.91 1.61
CA SER A 52 -5.12 12.85 1.48
C SER A 52 -3.73 13.32 1.99
N ASP A 53 -3.45 14.62 1.89
CA ASP A 53 -2.20 15.24 2.33
C ASP A 53 -2.04 15.27 3.86
N TYR A 54 -3.14 15.48 4.60
CA TYR A 54 -3.13 15.44 6.06
C TYR A 54 -2.73 14.04 6.57
N PHE A 55 -3.40 13.00 6.07
CA PHE A 55 -3.09 11.62 6.44
C PHE A 55 -1.67 11.22 5.99
N SER A 56 -1.23 11.70 4.82
CA SER A 56 0.12 11.45 4.33
C SER A 56 1.19 12.07 5.23
N SER A 57 0.95 13.28 5.73
CA SER A 57 1.84 13.96 6.67
C SER A 57 1.94 13.20 8.00
N LEU A 58 0.81 12.73 8.54
CA LEU A 58 0.79 11.91 9.74
C LEU A 58 1.46 10.54 9.57
N LEU A 59 1.30 9.90 8.40
CA LEU A 59 1.99 8.64 8.10
C LEU A 59 3.50 8.83 8.04
N LYS A 60 3.97 9.96 7.50
CA LYS A 60 5.40 10.29 7.48
C LYS A 60 5.95 10.44 8.90
N PHE A 61 5.25 11.17 9.76
CA PHE A 61 5.61 11.29 11.18
C PHE A 61 5.68 9.92 11.89
N CYS A 62 4.73 9.01 11.62
CA CYS A 62 4.76 7.65 12.17
C CYS A 62 5.97 6.85 11.69
N CYS A 63 6.39 7.03 10.43
CA CYS A 63 7.58 6.38 9.89
C CYS A 63 8.86 6.91 10.56
N ASP A 64 8.96 8.24 10.72
CA ASP A 64 10.14 8.89 11.27
C ASP A 64 10.32 8.56 12.76
N SER A 65 9.21 8.53 13.51
CA SER A 65 9.17 8.09 14.92
C SER A 65 9.27 6.57 15.11
N ARG A 66 9.25 5.79 14.01
CA ARG A 66 9.20 4.32 14.00
C ARG A 66 8.09 3.72 14.89
N ASN A 67 6.99 4.45 15.09
CA ASN A 67 5.92 4.05 16.00
C ASN A 67 4.80 3.29 15.27
N LEU A 68 4.89 1.95 15.28
CA LEU A 68 3.89 1.09 14.66
C LEU A 68 2.51 1.19 15.33
N GLY A 69 2.46 1.45 16.64
CA GLY A 69 1.21 1.59 17.38
C GLY A 69 0.39 2.79 16.89
N GLN A 70 1.06 3.93 16.68
CA GLN A 70 0.42 5.13 16.12
C GLN A 70 -0.02 4.91 14.66
N ALA A 71 0.82 4.26 13.84
CA ALA A 71 0.46 3.93 12.46
C ALA A 71 -0.82 3.07 12.38
N LYS A 72 -0.97 2.08 13.26
CA LYS A 72 -2.19 1.26 13.35
C LYS A 72 -3.42 2.07 13.77
N LYS A 73 -3.29 2.93 14.79
CA LYS A 73 -4.39 3.82 15.22
C LYS A 73 -4.83 4.75 14.09
N LEU A 74 -3.86 5.32 13.36
CA LEU A 74 -4.10 6.18 12.21
C LEU A 74 -4.80 5.41 11.07
N HIS A 75 -4.36 4.20 10.78
CA HIS A 75 -4.99 3.34 9.79
C HIS A 75 -6.44 3.00 10.15
N CYS A 76 -6.74 2.68 11.42
CA CYS A 76 -8.12 2.50 11.88
C CYS A 76 -8.94 3.77 11.72
N ARG A 77 -8.36 4.95 11.97
CA ARG A 77 -9.04 6.24 11.76
C ARG A 77 -9.36 6.42 10.28
N ILE A 78 -8.40 6.20 9.39
CA ILE A 78 -8.58 6.28 7.93
C ILE A 78 -9.74 5.40 7.46
N ILE A 79 -9.79 4.14 7.89
CA ILE A 79 -10.88 3.20 7.51
C ILE A 79 -12.25 3.68 8.04
N LYS A 80 -12.29 4.24 9.25
CA LYS A 80 -13.55 4.74 9.84
C LYS A 80 -14.03 6.05 9.19
N THR A 81 -13.10 6.91 8.77
CA THR A 81 -13.43 8.23 8.21
C THR A 81 -13.68 8.19 6.71
N LEU A 82 -12.97 7.32 5.99
CA LEU A 82 -13.02 7.24 4.53
C LEU A 82 -13.69 5.92 4.12
N THR A 83 -14.92 6.04 3.59
CA THR A 83 -15.69 4.89 3.08
C THR A 83 -14.97 4.17 1.94
N SER A 84 -14.16 4.90 1.16
CA SER A 84 -13.26 4.35 0.14
C SER A 84 -11.96 5.17 0.08
N PRO A 85 -10.87 4.75 0.74
CA PRO A 85 -9.61 5.45 0.63
C PRO A 85 -9.09 5.39 -0.81
N GLU A 86 -8.57 6.51 -1.30
CA GLU A 86 -7.93 6.56 -2.61
C GLU A 86 -6.75 5.58 -2.71
N THR A 87 -6.47 5.10 -3.92
CA THR A 87 -5.31 4.23 -4.19
C THR A 87 -4.00 4.88 -3.76
N ILE A 88 -3.88 6.22 -3.87
CA ILE A 88 -2.70 6.97 -3.43
C ILE A 88 -2.48 6.83 -1.92
N LEU A 89 -3.52 7.08 -1.12
CA LEU A 89 -3.45 6.96 0.33
C LEU A 89 -3.17 5.51 0.77
N SER A 90 -3.77 4.54 0.09
CA SER A 90 -3.52 3.11 0.33
C SER A 90 -2.07 2.74 0.04
N ASN A 91 -1.48 3.27 -1.04
CA ASN A 91 -0.06 3.06 -1.36
C ASN A 91 0.87 3.70 -0.32
N ASN A 92 0.51 4.87 0.20
CA ASN A 92 1.24 5.51 1.29
C ASN A 92 1.20 4.65 2.56
N LEU A 93 0.06 4.02 2.87
CA LEU A 93 -0.07 3.05 3.96
C LEU A 93 0.81 1.81 3.75
N VAL A 94 0.82 1.22 2.55
CA VAL A 94 1.71 0.08 2.21
C VAL A 94 3.17 0.44 2.45
N ASN A 95 3.61 1.60 1.95
CA ASN A 95 4.99 2.07 2.12
C ASN A 95 5.32 2.35 3.59
N ALA A 96 4.40 2.95 4.34
CA ALA A 96 4.58 3.21 5.77
C ALA A 96 4.76 1.92 6.57
N TYR A 97 3.87 0.93 6.37
CA TYR A 97 4.01 -0.38 7.02
C TYR A 97 5.26 -1.13 6.60
N SER A 98 5.68 -1.02 5.34
CA SER A 98 6.94 -1.58 4.86
C SER A 98 8.15 -0.97 5.60
N LYS A 99 8.21 0.37 5.73
CA LYS A 99 9.29 1.05 6.46
C LYS A 99 9.31 0.71 7.95
N LEU A 100 8.15 0.46 8.54
CA LEU A 100 7.99 0.01 9.92
C LEU A 100 8.26 -1.50 10.10
N GLY A 101 8.66 -2.21 9.04
CA GLY A 101 9.00 -3.63 9.07
C GLY A 101 7.81 -4.58 9.15
N ASN A 102 6.58 -4.08 9.07
CA ASN A 102 5.37 -4.91 9.16
C ASN A 102 4.78 -5.23 7.78
N LEU A 103 5.39 -6.21 7.11
CA LEU A 103 5.00 -6.64 5.78
C LEU A 103 3.60 -7.30 5.73
N SER A 104 3.17 -7.91 6.84
CA SER A 104 1.84 -8.53 6.92
C SER A 104 0.73 -7.49 6.82
N TYR A 105 0.86 -6.37 7.55
CA TYR A 105 -0.08 -5.25 7.42
C TYR A 105 0.04 -4.54 6.07
N ALA A 106 1.26 -4.36 5.55
CA ALA A 106 1.46 -3.81 4.22
C ALA A 106 0.72 -4.62 3.15
N ARG A 107 0.79 -5.96 3.23
CA ARG A 107 0.09 -6.85 2.31
C ARG A 107 -1.43 -6.76 2.46
N ASN A 108 -1.93 -6.74 3.68
CA ASN A 108 -3.37 -6.62 3.92
C ASN A 108 -3.94 -5.31 3.36
N VAL A 109 -3.23 -4.19 3.52
CA VAL A 109 -3.62 -2.92 2.90
C VAL A 109 -3.64 -3.05 1.37
N PHE A 110 -2.61 -3.67 0.79
CA PHE A 110 -2.55 -3.88 -0.65
C PHE A 110 -3.74 -4.74 -1.17
N ASP A 111 -4.10 -5.80 -0.46
CA ASP A 111 -5.22 -6.69 -0.82
C ASP A 111 -6.59 -6.00 -0.71
N GLN A 112 -6.67 -4.87 0.00
CA GLN A 112 -7.89 -4.04 0.08
C GLN A 112 -8.01 -3.04 -1.08
N ILE A 113 -6.97 -2.88 -1.91
CA ILE A 113 -7.02 -2.01 -3.09
C ILE A 113 -7.82 -2.74 -4.18
N PRO A 114 -9.00 -2.26 -4.60
CA PRO A 114 -9.87 -2.98 -5.52
C PRO A 114 -9.28 -3.11 -6.93
N GLN A 115 -8.45 -2.15 -7.34
CA GLN A 115 -7.72 -2.17 -8.61
C GLN A 115 -6.30 -1.60 -8.41
N PRO A 116 -5.34 -2.43 -7.98
CA PRO A 116 -3.97 -1.98 -7.76
C PRO A 116 -3.32 -1.59 -9.09
N ASN A 117 -2.90 -0.33 -9.18
CA ASN A 117 -2.11 0.16 -10.31
C ASN A 117 -0.65 -0.31 -10.21
N LEU A 118 0.13 -0.06 -11.27
CA LEU A 118 1.55 -0.44 -11.34
C LEU A 118 2.37 0.07 -10.16
N PHE A 119 2.09 1.29 -9.66
CA PHE A 119 2.75 1.84 -8.48
C PHE A 119 2.45 1.02 -7.20
N SER A 120 1.21 0.60 -7.04
CA SER A 120 0.77 -0.23 -5.91
C SER A 120 1.52 -1.56 -5.88
N TRP A 121 1.62 -2.22 -7.05
CA TRP A 121 2.38 -3.45 -7.23
C TRP A 121 3.87 -3.25 -6.93
N ASN A 122 4.47 -2.20 -7.49
CA ASN A 122 5.88 -1.89 -7.27
C ASN A 122 6.17 -1.57 -5.79
N ALA A 123 5.24 -0.93 -5.07
CA ALA A 123 5.39 -0.65 -3.64
C ALA A 123 5.46 -1.93 -2.81
N ILE A 124 4.53 -2.88 -3.00
CA ILE A 124 4.54 -4.14 -2.25
C ILE A 124 5.71 -5.04 -2.68
N LEU A 125 6.08 -5.04 -3.96
CA LEU A 125 7.23 -5.80 -4.48
C LEU A 125 8.55 -5.28 -3.90
N SER A 126 8.72 -3.94 -3.85
CA SER A 126 9.87 -3.30 -3.22
C SER A 126 9.96 -3.63 -1.72
N ALA A 127 8.82 -3.66 -1.04
CA ALA A 127 8.76 -4.02 0.37
C ALA A 127 9.28 -5.45 0.61
N TYR A 128 8.85 -6.41 -0.20
CA TYR A 128 9.32 -7.79 -0.12
C TYR A 128 10.78 -7.95 -0.52
N SER A 129 11.21 -7.27 -1.59
CA SER A 129 12.60 -7.30 -2.07
C SER A 129 13.57 -6.82 -0.98
N LYS A 130 13.28 -5.68 -0.34
CA LYS A 130 14.09 -5.14 0.76
C LYS A 130 14.12 -6.03 2.01
N SER A 131 13.05 -6.78 2.26
CA SER A 131 13.01 -7.75 3.36
C SER A 131 13.72 -9.07 3.06
N GLY A 132 14.20 -9.26 1.82
CA GLY A 132 14.82 -10.50 1.36
C GLY A 132 13.84 -11.67 1.16
N ASN A 133 12.53 -11.44 1.20
CA ASN A 133 11.52 -12.49 1.01
C ASN A 133 11.32 -12.81 -0.47
N LEU A 134 12.27 -13.56 -1.05
CA LEU A 134 12.30 -13.90 -2.47
C LEU A 134 11.02 -14.63 -2.94
N ALA A 135 10.51 -15.56 -2.12
CA ALA A 135 9.29 -16.31 -2.46
C ALA A 135 8.09 -15.38 -2.68
N ARG A 136 7.88 -14.41 -1.78
CA ARG A 136 6.81 -13.41 -1.95
C ARG A 136 7.05 -12.44 -3.09
N VAL A 137 8.32 -12.10 -3.39
CA VAL A 137 8.66 -11.30 -4.58
C VAL A 137 8.24 -12.05 -5.84
N GLN A 138 8.64 -13.32 -5.99
CA GLN A 138 8.30 -14.14 -7.16
C GLN A 138 6.79 -14.32 -7.32
N GLU A 139 6.11 -14.67 -6.22
CA GLU A 139 4.64 -14.81 -6.21
C GLU A 139 3.96 -13.52 -6.67
N THR A 140 4.32 -12.38 -6.06
CA THR A 140 3.75 -11.08 -6.39
C THR A 140 4.06 -10.69 -7.84
N PHE A 141 5.29 -10.93 -8.31
CA PHE A 141 5.71 -10.63 -9.67
C PHE A 141 4.96 -11.44 -10.74
N ASN A 142 4.64 -12.70 -10.43
CA ASN A 142 3.87 -13.58 -11.31
C ASN A 142 2.39 -13.16 -11.41
N LEU A 143 1.85 -12.50 -10.39
CA LEU A 143 0.48 -11.95 -10.40
C LEU A 143 0.36 -10.64 -11.19
N MET A 144 1.47 -9.97 -11.49
CA MET A 144 1.45 -8.72 -12.26
C MET A 144 1.21 -8.99 -13.74
N SER A 145 0.14 -8.41 -14.29
CA SER A 145 -0.18 -8.47 -15.73
C SER A 145 0.68 -7.53 -16.56
N VAL A 146 1.08 -6.39 -15.99
CA VAL A 146 1.98 -5.40 -16.60
C VAL A 146 3.16 -5.20 -15.68
N ARG A 147 4.37 -5.22 -16.25
CA ARG A 147 5.65 -5.08 -15.54
C ARG A 147 6.42 -3.92 -16.13
N ASP A 148 7.13 -3.18 -15.28
CA ASP A 148 8.06 -2.14 -15.69
C ASP A 148 9.47 -2.42 -15.18
N GLY A 149 10.41 -1.52 -15.50
CA GLY A 149 11.79 -1.64 -15.03
C GLY A 149 11.90 -1.71 -13.51
N VAL A 150 11.00 -1.07 -12.76
CA VAL A 150 11.00 -1.14 -11.30
C VAL A 150 10.59 -2.53 -10.82
N SER A 151 9.57 -3.14 -11.43
CA SER A 151 9.15 -4.51 -11.12
C SER A 151 10.31 -5.50 -11.34
N TRP A 152 10.95 -5.41 -12.50
CA TRP A 152 12.09 -6.27 -12.86
C TRP A 152 13.29 -6.05 -11.94
N ASN A 153 13.63 -4.80 -11.63
CA ASN A 153 14.74 -4.49 -10.72
C ASN A 153 14.51 -5.05 -9.32
N CYS A 154 13.27 -5.04 -8.81
CA CYS A 154 12.96 -5.65 -7.52
C CYS A 154 13.20 -7.16 -7.52
N LEU A 155 12.86 -7.84 -8.62
CA LEU A 155 13.07 -9.29 -8.79
C LEU A 155 14.57 -9.62 -8.90
N ILE A 156 15.29 -8.89 -9.77
CA ILE A 156 16.75 -9.03 -9.95
C ILE A 156 17.47 -8.78 -8.62
N SER A 157 17.14 -7.71 -7.91
CA SER A 157 17.73 -7.38 -6.59
C SER A 157 17.44 -8.47 -5.55
N ALA A 158 16.24 -9.07 -5.58
CA ALA A 158 15.90 -10.15 -4.66
C ALA A 158 16.72 -11.43 -4.93
N TYR A 159 16.98 -11.76 -6.21
CA TYR A 159 17.88 -12.88 -6.57
C TYR A 159 19.32 -12.58 -6.20
N ALA A 160 19.82 -11.38 -6.51
CA ALA A 160 21.18 -10.95 -6.18
C ALA A 160 21.44 -10.99 -4.68
N GLY A 161 20.51 -10.48 -3.85
CA GLY A 161 20.60 -10.53 -2.39
C GLY A 161 20.59 -11.94 -1.78
N ARG A 162 20.23 -12.96 -2.57
CA ARG A 162 20.29 -14.39 -2.19
C ARG A 162 21.48 -15.13 -2.83
N GLY A 163 22.33 -14.44 -3.61
CA GLY A 163 23.44 -15.05 -4.34
C GLY A 163 23.01 -15.88 -5.56
N LEU A 164 21.75 -15.78 -5.98
CA LEU A 164 21.20 -16.53 -7.13
C LEU A 164 21.52 -15.80 -8.44
N VAL A 165 22.81 -15.69 -8.76
CA VAL A 165 23.32 -14.92 -9.91
C VAL A 165 22.74 -15.41 -11.23
N ALA A 166 22.63 -16.73 -11.41
CA ALA A 166 22.08 -17.31 -12.63
C ALA A 166 20.62 -16.88 -12.88
N ASP A 167 19.79 -16.86 -11.84
CA ASP A 167 18.39 -16.47 -11.96
C ASP A 167 18.22 -14.95 -12.10
N SER A 168 19.11 -14.17 -11.49
CA SER A 168 19.23 -12.72 -11.72
C SER A 168 19.50 -12.40 -13.20
N VAL A 169 20.48 -13.08 -13.82
CA VAL A 169 20.81 -12.92 -15.25
C VAL A 169 19.66 -13.40 -16.14
N LYS A 170 19.00 -14.51 -15.82
CA LYS A 170 17.81 -14.98 -16.55
C LYS A 170 16.66 -13.97 -16.49
N ALA A 171 16.42 -13.37 -15.32
CA ALA A 171 15.38 -12.36 -15.13
C ALA A 171 15.69 -11.11 -15.97
N TYR A 172 16.94 -10.64 -15.96
CA TYR A 172 17.39 -9.53 -16.80
C TYR A 172 17.24 -9.82 -18.30
N ASN A 173 17.68 -10.99 -18.76
CA ASN A 173 17.51 -11.37 -20.17
C ASN A 173 16.03 -11.45 -20.57
N SER A 174 15.15 -11.85 -19.64
CA SER A 174 13.70 -11.88 -19.88
C SER A 174 13.11 -10.47 -19.95
N MET A 175 13.52 -9.56 -19.07
CA MET A 175 13.18 -8.14 -19.15
C MET A 175 13.61 -7.51 -20.49
N MET A 176 14.83 -7.80 -20.97
CA MET A 176 15.32 -7.24 -22.25
C MET A 176 14.53 -7.77 -23.45
N ARG A 177 14.03 -9.01 -23.39
CA ARG A 177 13.18 -9.60 -24.44
C ARG A 177 11.74 -9.08 -24.43
N GLU A 178 11.19 -8.78 -23.25
CA GLU A 178 9.85 -8.18 -23.13
C GLU A 178 9.81 -6.72 -23.62
N GLY A 179 10.96 -6.10 -23.93
CA GLY A 179 11.01 -4.79 -24.59
C GLY A 179 10.48 -3.65 -23.73
N THR A 180 10.57 -3.74 -22.39
CA THR A 180 10.20 -2.65 -21.48
C THR A 180 11.10 -1.43 -21.71
N ARG A 181 10.57 -0.43 -22.44
CA ARG A 181 11.25 0.80 -22.91
C ARG A 181 11.71 1.79 -21.82
N ASN A 182 11.61 1.44 -20.53
CA ASN A 182 11.99 2.30 -19.41
C ASN A 182 13.11 1.67 -18.57
N LEU A 183 14.21 1.29 -19.23
CA LEU A 183 15.46 0.95 -18.55
C LEU A 183 16.05 2.23 -17.95
N SER A 184 15.87 2.44 -16.63
CA SER A 184 16.63 3.48 -15.95
C SER A 184 18.04 2.99 -15.67
N ARG A 185 18.99 3.93 -15.60
CA ARG A 185 20.43 3.75 -15.30
C ARG A 185 20.71 2.83 -14.10
N ILE A 186 19.74 2.66 -13.20
CA ILE A 186 19.80 1.85 -11.98
C ILE A 186 19.87 0.33 -12.30
N THR A 187 19.29 -0.10 -13.42
CA THR A 187 19.21 -1.52 -13.82
C THR A 187 20.59 -2.17 -13.94
N PHE A 188 21.59 -1.47 -14.49
CA PHE A 188 22.95 -1.98 -14.62
C PHE A 188 23.69 -2.04 -13.27
N SER A 189 23.42 -1.08 -12.38
CA SER A 189 24.05 -1.05 -11.05
C SER A 189 23.52 -2.12 -10.09
N THR A 190 22.29 -2.60 -10.29
CA THR A 190 21.71 -3.66 -9.45
C THR A 190 22.23 -5.08 -9.78
N MET A 191 23.07 -5.22 -10.81
CA MET A 191 23.65 -6.50 -11.24
C MET A 191 25.12 -6.69 -10.82
N LEU A 192 25.79 -5.64 -10.33
CA LEU A 192 27.16 -5.65 -9.82
C LEU A 192 27.15 -5.74 -8.29
#